data_AF-A0AAW9K8Z4-F1
#
_entry.id   AF-A0AAW9K8Z4-F1
#
_cell.length_a   1.000
_cell.length_b   1.000
_cell.length_c   1.000
_cell.angle_alpha   90.00
_cell.angle_beta   90.00
_cell.angle_gamma   90.00
#
_symmetry.space_group_name_H-M   'P 1'
#
loop_
_entity.id
_entity.type
_entity.pdbx_description
1 polymer ?
#
loop_
_entity_poly.entity_id
_entity_poly.type
_entity_poly.pdbx_seq_one_letter_code
_entity_poly.pdbx_strand_id
1 'polypeptide(L)'
;MNIKQANALKFYQAVGYLEDCSDTIIKNSQGDILEVGYMITSESEFITYNYEEKLIKFYVDDKVVFSFDKESPIIVMFESLLISMNEK
;
A
#
# COMPACT_ATOMS: atom_id res chain seq x y z
N MET A 1 -2.13 -22.80 5.53
CA MET A 1 -1.28 -21.69 5.02
C MET A 1 -0.50 -21.15 6.20
N ASN A 2 0.83 -20.98 6.10
CA ASN A 2 1.59 -20.38 7.20
C ASN A 2 1.38 -18.85 7.23
N ILE A 3 1.69 -18.19 8.35
CA ILE A 3 1.44 -16.74 8.52
C ILE A 3 2.13 -15.90 7.44
N LYS A 4 3.36 -16.26 7.05
CA LYS A 4 4.10 -15.55 6.00
C LYS A 4 3.41 -15.63 4.63
N GLN A 5 2.88 -16.80 4.29
CA GLN A 5 2.10 -17.00 3.06
C GLN A 5 0.80 -16.20 3.10
N ALA A 6 0.15 -16.10 4.27
CA ALA A 6 -1.06 -15.29 4.44
C ALA A 6 -0.76 -13.79 4.28
N ASN A 7 0.32 -13.30 4.90
CA ASN A 7 0.78 -11.92 4.77
C ASN A 7 1.08 -11.59 3.31
N ALA A 8 1.86 -12.43 2.62
CA ALA A 8 2.24 -12.20 1.24
C ALA A 8 1.02 -12.20 0.30
N LEU A 9 0.07 -13.11 0.49
CA LEU A 9 -1.16 -13.14 -0.30
C LEU A 9 -1.94 -11.82 -0.16
N LYS A 10 -2.16 -11.36 1.08
CA LYS A 10 -2.87 -10.12 1.36
C LYS A 10 -2.13 -8.88 0.87
N PHE A 11 -0.81 -8.87 0.99
CA PHE A 11 0.05 -7.83 0.45
C PHE A 11 -0.16 -7.69 -1.06
N TYR A 12 -0.08 -8.79 -1.83
CA TYR A 12 -0.25 -8.72 -3.28
C TYR A 12 -1.69 -8.41 -3.70
N GLN A 13 -2.70 -8.75 -2.90
CA GLN A 13 -4.07 -8.28 -3.10
C GLN A 13 -4.16 -6.75 -2.97
N ALA A 14 -3.51 -6.18 -1.95
CA ALA A 14 -3.45 -4.73 -1.79
C ALA A 14 -2.67 -4.06 -2.93
N VAL A 15 -1.56 -4.63 -3.37
CA VAL A 15 -0.81 -4.14 -4.55
C VAL A 15 -1.69 -4.12 -5.79
N GLY A 16 -2.39 -5.22 -6.11
CA GLY A 16 -3.28 -5.26 -7.27
C GLY A 16 -4.38 -4.19 -7.20
N TYR A 17 -4.94 -3.95 -6.01
CA TYR A 17 -5.90 -2.86 -5.82
C TYR A 17 -5.28 -1.47 -6.09
N LEU A 18 -4.08 -1.21 -5.58
CA LEU A 18 -3.36 0.05 -5.81
C LEU A 18 -3.02 0.27 -7.29
N GLU A 19 -2.70 -0.80 -8.02
CA GLU A 19 -2.45 -0.77 -9.46
C GLU A 19 -3.74 -0.50 -10.26
N ASP A 20 -4.83 -1.19 -9.93
CA ASP A 20 -6.11 -1.12 -10.64
C ASP A 20 -6.85 0.21 -10.43
N CYS A 21 -6.76 0.78 -9.22
CA CYS A 21 -7.45 2.02 -8.84
C CYS A 21 -6.54 3.25 -8.88
N SER A 22 -5.44 3.20 -9.62
CA SER A 22 -4.40 4.22 -9.51
C SER A 22 -4.82 5.58 -10.08
N ASP A 23 -4.86 6.60 -9.21
CA ASP A 23 -4.95 8.02 -9.57
C ASP A 23 -3.65 8.79 -9.28
N THR A 24 -2.71 8.14 -8.58
CA THR A 24 -1.44 8.70 -8.11
C THR A 24 -0.28 7.92 -8.72
N ILE A 25 0.56 8.61 -9.49
CA ILE A 25 1.72 8.02 -10.18
C ILE A 25 2.97 8.85 -9.86
N ILE A 26 3.98 8.22 -9.28
CA ILE A 26 5.29 8.83 -9.00
C ILE A 26 6.29 8.31 -10.02
N LYS A 27 7.00 9.22 -10.69
CA LYS A 27 8.00 8.91 -11.71
C LYS A 27 9.39 9.35 -11.31
N ASN A 28 10.41 8.66 -11.78
CA ASN A 28 11.80 9.13 -11.69
C ASN A 28 12.05 10.29 -12.67
N SER A 29 13.27 10.84 -12.66
CA SER A 29 13.64 11.95 -13.54
C SER A 29 13.69 11.57 -15.03
N GLN A 30 13.76 10.28 -15.35
CA GLN A 30 13.70 9.73 -16.70
C GLN A 30 12.25 9.51 -17.19
N GLY A 31 11.26 9.64 -16.30
CA GLY A 31 9.84 9.45 -16.61
C GLY A 31 9.34 8.02 -16.41
N ASP A 32 10.17 7.09 -15.92
CA ASP A 32 9.74 5.74 -15.56
C ASP A 32 8.89 5.78 -14.28
N ILE A 33 7.86 4.95 -14.24
CA ILE A 33 6.99 4.83 -13.07
C ILE A 33 7.74 4.10 -11.95
N LEU A 34 7.94 4.79 -10.83
CA LEU A 34 8.51 4.24 -9.61
C LEU A 34 7.41 3.68 -8.70
N GLU A 35 6.32 4.43 -8.56
CA GLU A 35 5.24 4.09 -7.65
C GLU A 35 3.87 4.36 -8.25
N VAL A 36 2.90 3.53 -7.87
CA VAL A 36 1.49 3.68 -8.23
C VAL A 36 0.62 3.49 -7.01
N GLY A 37 -0.45 4.26 -6.92
CA GLY A 37 -1.49 4.04 -5.94
C GLY A 37 -2.57 5.07 -6.03
N TYR A 38 -3.18 5.40 -4.90
CA TYR A 38 -4.33 6.28 -4.87
C TYR A 38 -4.29 7.31 -3.74
N MET A 39 -4.95 8.43 -3.99
CA MET A 39 -5.12 9.53 -3.07
C MET A 39 -6.27 9.23 -2.09
N ILE A 40 -6.01 9.38 -0.79
CA ILE A 40 -7.01 9.15 0.27
C ILE A 40 -7.85 10.40 0.47
N THR A 41 -7.17 11.54 0.62
CA THR A 41 -7.79 12.85 0.81
C THR A 41 -7.24 13.81 -0.23
N SER A 42 -8.03 14.82 -0.60
CA SER A 42 -7.67 15.79 -1.65
C SER A 42 -6.49 16.70 -1.30
N GLU A 43 -5.90 16.58 -0.11
CA GLU A 43 -4.97 17.57 0.42
C GLU A 43 -3.51 17.11 0.39
N SER A 44 -3.17 15.94 0.92
CA SER A 44 -1.78 15.45 0.88
C SER A 44 -1.55 14.00 1.36
N GLU A 45 -2.61 13.20 1.48
CA GLU A 45 -2.52 11.83 1.99
C GLU A 45 -2.77 10.84 0.86
N PHE A 46 -1.80 9.96 0.62
CA PHE A 46 -1.89 8.96 -0.43
C PHE A 46 -1.11 7.70 -0.07
N ILE A 47 -1.51 6.58 -0.67
CA ILE A 47 -0.88 5.27 -0.47
C ILE A 47 -0.40 4.80 -1.82
N THR A 48 0.84 4.35 -1.90
CA THR A 48 1.46 3.83 -3.13
C THR A 48 2.11 2.47 -2.90
N TYR A 49 2.34 1.76 -3.99
CA TYR A 49 3.26 0.65 -4.08
C TYR A 49 4.47 1.07 -4.91
N ASN A 50 5.67 0.90 -4.35
CA ASN A 50 6.93 1.16 -5.03
C ASN A 50 7.45 -0.12 -5.71
N TYR A 51 7.67 -0.05 -7.03
CA TYR A 51 8.08 -1.18 -7.85
C TYR A 51 9.52 -1.65 -7.59
N GLU A 52 10.42 -0.78 -7.17
CA GLU A 52 11.83 -1.11 -6.95
C GLU A 52 12.04 -1.69 -5.54
N GLU A 53 11.58 -0.97 -4.53
CA GLU A 53 11.72 -1.34 -3.11
C GLU A 53 10.77 -2.46 -2.70
N LYS A 54 9.72 -2.72 -3.49
CA LYS A 54 8.67 -3.71 -3.18
C LYS A 54 7.94 -3.42 -1.87
N LEU A 55 7.69 -2.14 -1.60
CA LEU A 55 7.02 -1.64 -0.40
C LEU A 55 5.69 -0.98 -0.73
N ILE A 56 4.70 -1.18 0.13
CA ILE A 56 3.56 -0.26 0.23
C ILE A 56 3.99 0.90 1.13
N LYS A 57 3.79 2.14 0.67
CA LYS A 57 4.19 3.37 1.36
C LYS A 57 2.98 4.26 1.60
N PHE A 58 2.97 4.90 2.75
CA PHE A 58 1.94 5.83 3.20
C PHE A 58 2.56 7.21 3.28
N TYR A 59 1.94 8.18 2.62
CA TYR A 59 2.42 9.55 2.55
C TYR A 59 1.49 10.50 3.27
N VAL A 60 2.09 11.49 3.93
CA VAL A 60 1.43 12.70 4.44
C VAL A 60 2.35 13.87 4.12
N ASP A 61 1.84 14.92 3.47
CA ASP A 61 2.62 16.08 3.04
C ASP A 61 3.89 15.69 2.25
N ASP A 62 3.72 14.80 1.27
CA ASP A 62 4.79 14.24 0.41
C ASP A 62 5.90 13.49 1.16
N LYS A 63 5.70 13.14 2.44
CA LYS A 63 6.66 12.39 3.25
C LYS A 63 6.14 11.00 3.55
N VAL A 64 7.01 10.00 3.38
CA VAL A 64 6.74 8.63 3.83
C VAL A 64 6.64 8.62 5.35
N VAL A 65 5.45 8.36 5.88
CA VAL A 65 5.22 8.21 7.32
C VAL A 65 5.27 6.76 7.77
N PHE A 66 4.98 5.83 6.85
CA PHE A 66 4.95 4.40 7.14
C PHE A 66 5.14 3.59 5.86
N SER A 67 5.82 2.45 5.96
CA SER A 67 5.99 1.53 4.84
C SER A 67 6.19 0.09 5.31
N PHE A 68 5.76 -0.88 4.51
CA PHE A 68 5.97 -2.29 4.80
C PHE A 68 6.07 -3.16 3.55
N ASP A 69 6.71 -4.32 3.71
CA ASP A 69 6.83 -5.35 2.68
C ASP A 69 5.84 -6.50 2.88
N LYS A 70 5.89 -7.48 1.97
CA LYS A 70 5.04 -8.68 2.00
C LYS A 70 5.24 -9.60 3.21
N GLU A 71 6.37 -9.51 3.90
CA GLU A 71 6.66 -10.35 5.06
C GLU A 71 6.07 -9.75 6.35
N SER A 72 5.80 -8.44 6.34
CA SER A 72 5.19 -7.72 7.46
C SER A 72 3.81 -8.27 7.84
N PRO A 73 3.56 -8.52 9.14
CA PRO A 73 2.25 -8.97 9.62
C PRO A 73 1.19 -7.86 9.59
N ILE A 74 1.59 -6.62 9.30
CA ILE A 74 0.75 -5.44 9.46
C ILE A 74 -0.48 -5.48 8.55
N ILE A 75 -0.38 -6.04 7.34
CA ILE A 75 -1.54 -6.12 6.44
C ILE A 75 -2.67 -6.99 7.02
N VAL A 76 -2.33 -8.11 7.65
CA VAL A 76 -3.31 -9.01 8.29
C VAL A 76 -3.87 -8.39 9.56
N MET A 77 -3.02 -7.69 10.33
CA MET A 77 -3.46 -6.96 11.52
C MET A 77 -4.45 -5.85 11.18
N PHE A 78 -4.18 -5.06 10.12
CA PHE A 78 -5.09 -4.02 9.65
C PHE A 78 -6.41 -4.57 9.16
N GLU A 79 -6.40 -5.61 8.33
CA GLU A 79 -7.62 -6.26 7.87
C GLU A 79 -8.50 -6.73 9.05
N SER A 80 -7.89 -7.40 10.03
CA SER A 80 -8.60 -7.92 11.21
C SER A 80 -9.24 -6.80 12.03
N LEU A 81 -8.52 -5.68 12.20
CA LEU A 81 -9.02 -4.49 12.90
C LEU A 81 -10.21 -3.87 12.15
N LEU A 82 -10.10 -3.70 10.83
CA LEU A 82 -11.16 -3.10 10.01
C LEU A 82 -12.43 -3.96 9.97
N ILE A 83 -12.30 -5.29 9.88
CA ILE A 83 -13.44 -6.21 9.98
C ILE A 83 -14.14 -6.02 11.34
N SER A 84 -13.37 -6.01 12.43
CA SER A 84 -13.90 -5.86 13.79
C SER A 84 -14.62 -4.52 14.02
N MET A 85 -14.23 -3.45 13.32
CA MET A 85 -14.91 -2.15 13.38
C MET A 85 -16.25 -2.12 12.66
N ASN A 86 -16.43 -2.98 11.65
CA ASN A 86 -17.59 -3.01 10.75
C ASN A 86 -18.65 -4.06 11.12
N GLU A 87 -18.33 -5.04 11.96
CA GLU A 87 -19.26 -6.08 12.44
C GLU A 87 -20.20 -5.61 13.57
N LYS A 88 -20.77 -4.40 13.48
CA LYS A 88 -21.81 -3.93 14.43
C LYS A 88 -23.16 -4.58 14.22
#